data_AF-A0A8K0HGM9-F1
#
_entry.id   AF-A0A8K0HGM9-F1
#
_cell.length_a   1.000
_cell.length_b   1.000
_cell.length_c   1.000
_cell.angle_alpha   90.00
_cell.angle_beta   90.00
_cell.angle_gamma   90.00
#
_symmetry.space_group_name_H-M   'P 1'
#
loop_
_entity.id
_entity.type
_entity.pdbx_description
1 polymer ?
#
loop_
_entity_poly.entity_id
_entity_poly.type
_entity_poly.pdbx_seq_one_letter_code
_entity_poly.pdbx_strand_id
1 'polypeptide(L)'
;MREAQQFLEEMSRKGFNPPVRGRDLLIEGLLNAGYIESAKDMVRKMIKEGFYLDVSTFNSLLEAIAKYGEVEFCIDLYHEVCRLGLVPDINTYKVLIPAVSKVGRIDEAFRLLYNSIEDGHRPFSSLYAPIVKGMYRNGQFDDALCFFSEMKDQLYLHRTSAKYALLLGGRSKFRGLQVASSR
;
A
#
# COMPACT_ATOMS: atom_id res chain seq x y z
N MET A 1 17.67 14.18 20.93
CA MET A 1 16.98 14.20 19.61
C MET A 1 17.76 14.91 18.53
N ARG A 2 18.31 16.13 18.76
CA ARG A 2 19.38 16.68 17.89
C ARG A 2 20.54 15.69 17.76
N GLU A 3 20.80 14.88 18.79
CA GLU A 3 21.82 13.83 18.70
C GLU A 3 21.48 12.76 17.67
N ALA A 4 20.21 12.38 17.43
CA ALA A 4 19.91 11.33 16.44
C ALA A 4 20.17 11.82 15.00
N GLN A 5 19.83 13.08 14.73
CA GLN A 5 20.05 13.73 13.44
C GLN A 5 21.53 14.06 13.22
N GLN A 6 22.22 14.57 14.26
CA GLN A 6 23.67 14.78 14.24
C GLN A 6 24.45 13.46 14.14
N PHE A 7 24.00 12.40 14.80
CA PHE A 7 24.61 11.07 14.71
C PHE A 7 24.43 10.49 13.30
N LEU A 8 23.28 10.72 12.67
CA LEU A 8 23.03 10.36 11.26
C LEU A 8 23.94 11.12 10.29
N GLU A 9 24.06 12.44 10.46
CA GLU A 9 24.97 13.27 9.66
C GLU A 9 26.44 12.87 9.88
N GLU A 10 26.81 12.57 11.12
CA GLU A 10 28.16 12.16 11.48
C GLU A 10 28.48 10.75 10.93
N MET A 11 27.55 9.81 10.98
CA MET A 11 27.70 8.49 10.35
C MET A 11 27.81 8.60 8.83
N SER A 12 26.96 9.43 8.20
CA SER A 12 27.04 9.67 6.75
C SER A 12 28.36 10.35 6.35
N ARG A 13 28.86 11.30 7.15
CA ARG A 13 30.15 11.98 6.94
C ARG A 13 31.35 11.04 7.13
N LYS A 14 31.23 10.07 8.05
CA LYS A 14 32.25 9.05 8.32
C LYS A 14 32.22 7.89 7.31
N GLY A 15 31.35 7.92 6.32
CA GLY A 15 31.16 6.81 5.38
C GLY A 15 30.58 5.55 6.04
N PHE A 16 30.06 5.68 7.26
CA PHE A 16 29.46 4.60 8.00
C PHE A 16 28.04 4.42 7.51
N ASN A 17 27.84 3.33 6.80
CA ASN A 17 26.55 2.97 6.28
C ASN A 17 25.91 1.98 7.28
N PRO A 18 25.03 2.43 8.20
CA PRO A 18 24.52 1.56 9.25
C PRO A 18 23.94 0.29 8.62
N PRO A 19 24.18 -0.90 9.20
CA PRO A 19 23.61 -2.14 8.68
C PRO A 19 22.10 -2.01 8.54
N VAL A 20 21.47 -2.78 7.62
CA VAL A 20 20.04 -2.65 7.25
C VAL A 20 19.12 -2.46 8.48
N ARG A 21 19.28 -3.31 9.51
CA ARG A 21 18.54 -3.20 10.79
C ARG A 21 18.72 -1.87 11.54
N GLY A 22 19.90 -1.26 11.46
CA GLY A 22 20.17 0.04 12.05
C GLY A 22 19.40 1.17 11.38
N ARG A 23 19.09 1.06 10.08
CA ARG A 23 18.29 2.06 9.36
C ARG A 23 16.81 1.93 9.64
N ASP A 24 16.31 0.70 9.73
CA ASP A 24 14.91 0.42 10.08
C ASP A 24 14.56 1.02 11.45
N LEU A 25 15.45 0.80 12.44
CA LEU A 25 15.34 1.41 13.77
C LEU A 25 15.42 2.94 13.76
N LEU A 26 16.24 3.52 12.88
CA LEU A 26 16.36 4.97 12.75
C LEU A 26 15.09 5.57 12.14
N ILE A 27 14.52 4.93 11.12
CA ILE A 27 13.26 5.36 10.51
C ILE A 27 12.12 5.22 11.51
N GLU A 28 12.02 4.08 12.21
CA GLU A 28 11.03 3.88 13.27
C GLU A 28 11.18 4.92 14.40
N GLY A 29 12.41 5.21 14.81
CA GLY A 29 12.71 6.26 15.79
C GLY A 29 12.29 7.65 15.32
N LEU A 30 12.54 8.00 14.06
CA LEU A 30 12.10 9.27 13.46
C LEU A 30 10.57 9.38 13.40
N LEU A 31 9.89 8.30 13.03
CA LEU A 31 8.43 8.22 13.00
C LEU A 31 7.84 8.37 14.41
N ASN A 32 8.36 7.64 15.40
CA ASN A 32 7.95 7.74 16.81
C ASN A 32 8.16 9.14 17.39
N ALA A 33 9.16 9.87 16.89
CA ALA A 33 9.45 11.24 17.25
C ALA A 33 8.59 12.29 16.52
N GLY A 34 7.75 11.89 15.57
CA GLY A 34 6.95 12.78 14.73
C GLY A 34 7.71 13.43 13.56
N TYR A 35 8.97 13.06 13.32
CA TYR A 35 9.78 13.56 12.20
C TYR A 35 9.50 12.77 10.91
N ILE A 36 8.25 12.81 10.46
CA ILE A 36 7.75 12.03 9.34
C ILE A 36 8.46 12.36 8.02
N GLU A 37 8.72 13.65 7.73
CA GLU A 37 9.45 14.04 6.52
C GLU A 37 10.88 13.51 6.50
N SER A 38 11.60 13.62 7.63
CA SER A 38 12.95 13.08 7.76
C SER A 38 12.99 11.56 7.55
N ALA A 39 11.98 10.85 8.06
CA ALA A 39 11.83 9.41 7.83
C ALA A 39 11.62 9.09 6.34
N LYS A 40 10.73 9.83 5.66
CA LYS A 40 10.48 9.67 4.22
C LYS A 40 11.72 9.95 3.38
N ASP A 41 12.47 11.00 3.69
CA ASP A 41 13.70 11.35 2.99
C ASP A 41 14.79 10.29 3.17
N MET A 42 14.87 9.69 4.36
CA MET A 42 15.78 8.57 4.61
C MET A 42 15.43 7.35 3.77
N VAL A 43 14.14 6.99 3.65
CA VAL A 43 13.68 5.90 2.78
C VAL A 43 14.02 6.18 1.31
N ARG A 44 13.73 7.39 0.82
CA ARG A 44 14.08 7.79 -0.56
C ARG A 44 15.58 7.70 -0.81
N LYS A 45 16.40 8.14 0.15
CA LYS A 45 17.85 8.07 0.05
C LYS A 45 18.32 6.61 -0.03
N MET A 46 17.76 5.73 0.79
CA MET A 46 18.09 4.30 0.77
C MET A 46 17.83 3.67 -0.61
N ILE A 47 16.69 4.00 -1.22
CA ILE A 47 16.33 3.48 -2.55
C ILE A 47 17.25 4.04 -3.63
N LYS A 48 17.51 5.36 -3.61
CA LYS A 48 18.40 6.04 -4.58
C LYS A 48 19.84 5.54 -4.54
N GLU A 49 20.34 5.23 -3.34
CA GLU A 49 21.70 4.72 -3.15
C GLU A 49 21.84 3.23 -3.54
N GLY A 50 20.78 2.63 -4.09
CA GLY A 50 20.80 1.26 -4.60
C GLY A 50 20.81 0.20 -3.51
N PHE A 51 20.41 0.56 -2.28
CA PHE A 51 20.25 -0.44 -1.24
C PHE A 51 19.04 -1.30 -1.57
N TYR A 52 19.30 -2.58 -1.77
CA TYR A 52 18.25 -3.59 -1.83
C TYR A 52 17.55 -3.63 -0.47
N LEU A 53 16.38 -3.00 -0.40
CA LEU A 53 15.42 -3.31 0.64
C LEU A 53 14.96 -4.74 0.37
N ASP A 54 15.20 -5.64 1.31
CA ASP A 54 14.47 -6.90 1.27
C ASP A 54 12.98 -6.63 1.54
N VAL A 55 12.14 -7.59 1.15
CA VAL A 55 10.68 -7.46 1.28
C VAL A 55 10.26 -7.25 2.74
N SER A 56 11.00 -7.80 3.70
CA SER A 56 10.69 -7.67 5.13
C SER A 56 10.92 -6.25 5.64
N THR A 57 12.08 -5.65 5.31
CA THR A 57 12.39 -4.26 5.62
C THR A 57 11.39 -3.33 4.94
N PHE A 58 11.09 -3.53 3.65
CA PHE A 58 10.08 -2.76 2.95
C PHE A 58 8.72 -2.80 3.64
N ASN A 59 8.23 -4.00 4.00
CA ASN A 59 6.95 -4.16 4.70
C ASN A 59 6.92 -3.47 6.06
N SER A 60 8.03 -3.54 6.81
CA SER A 60 8.14 -2.93 8.14
C SER A 60 8.07 -1.40 8.05
N LEU A 61 8.80 -0.83 7.08
CA LEU A 61 8.76 0.61 6.77
C LEU A 61 7.36 1.03 6.31
N LEU A 62 6.75 0.26 5.42
CA LEU A 62 5.41 0.52 4.91
C LEU A 62 4.37 0.53 6.03
N GLU A 63 4.42 -0.45 6.93
CA GLU A 63 3.53 -0.53 8.08
C GLU A 63 3.72 0.67 9.01
N ALA A 64 4.98 1.00 9.31
CA ALA A 64 5.30 2.12 10.18
C ALA A 64 4.79 3.43 9.57
N ILE A 65 5.08 3.72 8.31
CA ILE A 65 4.67 4.95 7.63
C ILE A 65 3.14 5.04 7.46
N ALA A 66 2.49 3.92 7.11
CA ALA A 66 1.03 3.88 6.97
C ALA A 66 0.30 4.17 8.31
N LYS A 67 0.87 3.81 9.46
CA LYS A 67 0.31 4.15 10.79
C LYS A 67 0.24 5.66 11.04
N TYR A 68 1.15 6.44 10.46
CA TYR A 68 1.15 7.90 10.55
C TYR A 68 0.24 8.58 9.51
N GLY A 69 -0.46 7.80 8.67
CA GLY A 69 -1.42 8.34 7.70
C GLY A 69 -0.81 8.81 6.38
N GLU A 70 0.47 8.54 6.16
CA GLU A 70 1.21 8.89 4.94
C GLU A 70 0.90 7.91 3.79
N VAL A 71 -0.38 7.78 3.45
CA VAL A 71 -0.89 6.78 2.49
C VAL A 71 -0.37 7.05 1.08
N GLU A 72 -0.30 8.32 0.66
CA GLU A 72 0.24 8.69 -0.65
C GLU A 72 1.69 8.26 -0.82
N PHE A 73 2.53 8.52 0.19
CA PHE A 73 3.92 8.08 0.19
C PHE A 73 4.03 6.55 0.12
N CYS A 74 3.17 5.82 0.83
CA CYS A 74 3.16 4.35 0.79
C CYS A 74 2.85 3.80 -0.62
N ILE A 75 1.94 4.45 -1.36
CA ILE A 75 1.60 4.06 -2.73
C ILE A 75 2.76 4.37 -3.68
N ASP A 76 3.34 5.56 -3.59
CA ASP A 76 4.50 5.96 -4.41
C ASP A 76 5.68 5.00 -4.19
N LEU A 77 5.94 4.70 -2.92
CA LEU A 77 6.98 3.77 -2.50
C LEU A 77 6.73 2.36 -3.06
N TYR A 78 5.50 1.85 -2.99
CA TYR A 78 5.11 0.57 -3.58
C TYR A 78 5.41 0.54 -5.10
N HIS A 79 5.02 1.58 -5.84
CA HIS A 79 5.30 1.64 -7.27
C HIS A 79 6.79 1.78 -7.60
N GLU A 80 7.56 2.47 -6.75
CA GLU A 80 9.01 2.58 -6.91
C GLU A 80 9.71 1.24 -6.72
N VAL A 81 9.41 0.51 -5.65
CA VAL A 81 10.07 -0.79 -5.38
C VAL A 81 9.67 -1.86 -6.40
N CYS A 82 8.42 -1.86 -6.88
CA CYS A 82 7.98 -2.73 -7.97
C CYS A 82 8.76 -2.44 -9.27
N ARG A 83 9.01 -1.16 -9.60
CA ARG A 83 9.82 -0.78 -10.77
C ARG A 83 11.28 -1.21 -10.65
N LEU A 84 11.78 -1.34 -9.43
CA LEU A 84 13.13 -1.84 -9.14
C LEU A 84 13.20 -3.38 -9.13
N GLY A 85 12.09 -4.07 -9.39
CA GLY A 85 12.03 -5.53 -9.48
C GLY A 85 11.84 -6.23 -8.13
N LEU A 86 11.56 -5.49 -7.05
CA LEU A 86 11.12 -6.11 -5.81
C LEU A 86 9.72 -6.69 -6.00
N VAL A 87 9.52 -7.94 -5.64
CA VAL A 87 8.21 -8.60 -5.69
C VAL A 87 7.54 -8.43 -4.33
N PRO A 88 6.44 -7.66 -4.24
CA PRO A 88 5.64 -7.55 -3.02
C PRO A 88 5.15 -8.91 -2.53
N ASP A 89 4.90 -9.03 -1.22
CA ASP A 89 4.27 -10.22 -0.66
C ASP A 89 2.88 -9.90 -0.09
N ILE A 90 2.23 -10.92 0.47
CA ILE A 90 0.92 -10.77 1.10
C ILE A 90 0.90 -9.75 2.25
N ASN A 91 2.03 -9.52 2.93
CA ASN A 91 2.10 -8.55 4.02
C ASN A 91 2.09 -7.12 3.46
N THR A 92 2.71 -6.88 2.30
CA THR A 92 2.59 -5.61 1.58
C THR A 92 1.12 -5.24 1.34
N TYR A 93 0.34 -6.17 0.78
CA TYR A 93 -1.07 -5.92 0.47
C TYR A 93 -1.95 -5.75 1.72
N LYS A 94 -1.62 -6.48 2.80
CA LYS A 94 -2.30 -6.33 4.10
C LYS A 94 -2.09 -4.94 4.73
N VAL A 95 -1.01 -4.24 4.39
CA VAL A 95 -0.78 -2.87 4.83
C VAL A 95 -1.47 -1.87 3.91
N LEU A 96 -1.25 -1.99 2.60
CA LEU A 96 -1.72 -0.98 1.63
C LEU A 96 -3.24 -0.96 1.48
N ILE A 97 -3.89 -2.12 1.31
CA ILE A 97 -5.33 -2.17 1.01
C ILE A 97 -6.17 -1.50 2.11
N PRO A 98 -5.95 -1.78 3.41
CA PRO A 98 -6.65 -1.05 4.46
C PRO A 98 -6.32 0.44 4.49
N ALA A 99 -5.06 0.81 4.27
CA ALA A 99 -4.61 2.20 4.28
C ALA A 99 -5.32 3.04 3.21
N VAL A 100 -5.31 2.56 1.96
CA VAL A 100 -5.95 3.26 0.83
C VAL A 100 -7.48 3.25 0.93
N SER A 101 -8.06 2.17 1.45
CA SER A 101 -9.51 2.09 1.67
C SER A 101 -9.98 3.06 2.75
N LYS A 102 -9.16 3.28 3.79
CA LYS A 102 -9.48 4.20 4.89
C LYS A 102 -9.54 5.66 4.43
N VAL A 103 -8.72 6.05 3.46
CA VAL A 103 -8.72 7.40 2.86
C VAL A 103 -9.68 7.53 1.68
N GLY A 104 -10.50 6.51 1.41
CA GLY A 104 -11.54 6.55 0.37
C GLY A 104 -11.03 6.31 -1.05
N ARG A 105 -9.76 5.93 -1.25
CA ARG A 105 -9.19 5.59 -2.57
C ARG A 105 -9.56 4.17 -2.99
N ILE A 106 -10.85 3.92 -3.16
CA ILE A 106 -11.40 2.58 -3.43
C ILE A 106 -10.89 1.98 -4.75
N ASP A 107 -10.73 2.81 -5.79
CA ASP A 107 -10.19 2.37 -7.09
C ASP A 107 -8.73 1.87 -6.96
N GLU A 108 -7.93 2.46 -6.06
CA GLU A 108 -6.58 1.98 -5.74
C GLU A 108 -6.63 0.67 -4.95
N ALA A 109 -7.55 0.57 -4.00
CA ALA A 109 -7.74 -0.63 -3.19
C ALA A 109 -8.04 -1.86 -4.06
N PHE A 110 -8.87 -1.70 -5.09
CA PHE A 110 -9.13 -2.76 -6.06
C PHE A 110 -7.93 -3.11 -6.92
N ARG A 111 -7.16 -2.13 -7.37
CA ARG A 111 -5.94 -2.39 -8.15
C ARG A 111 -4.93 -3.18 -7.33
N LEU A 112 -4.72 -2.82 -6.07
CA LEU A 112 -3.85 -3.57 -5.16
C LEU A 112 -4.37 -4.99 -4.89
N LEU A 113 -5.68 -5.15 -4.71
CA LEU A 113 -6.30 -6.46 -4.57
C LEU A 113 -6.07 -7.31 -5.83
N TYR A 114 -6.23 -6.74 -7.02
CA TYR A 114 -6.00 -7.42 -8.29
C TYR A 114 -4.52 -7.82 -8.45
N ASN A 115 -3.59 -6.90 -8.21
CA ASN A 115 -2.15 -7.18 -8.24
C ASN A 115 -1.80 -8.34 -7.30
N SER A 116 -2.37 -8.36 -6.09
CA SER A 116 -2.14 -9.48 -5.17
C SER A 116 -2.56 -10.84 -5.73
N ILE A 117 -3.63 -10.88 -6.55
CA ILE A 117 -4.10 -12.10 -7.21
C ILE A 117 -3.18 -12.47 -8.38
N GLU A 118 -2.72 -11.49 -9.17
CA GLU A 118 -1.77 -11.71 -10.27
C GLU A 118 -0.43 -12.23 -9.76
N ASP A 119 0.03 -11.73 -8.62
CA ASP A 119 1.23 -12.20 -7.92
C ASP A 119 1.03 -13.59 -7.25
N GLY A 120 -0.13 -14.22 -7.48
CA GLY A 120 -0.43 -15.58 -7.05
C GLY A 120 -0.93 -15.68 -5.61
N HIS A 121 -1.18 -14.56 -4.93
CA HIS A 121 -1.73 -14.60 -3.59
C HIS A 121 -3.23 -14.86 -3.60
N ARG A 122 -3.70 -15.69 -2.67
CA ARG A 122 -5.14 -15.83 -2.46
C ARG A 122 -5.65 -14.65 -1.64
N PRO A 123 -6.62 -13.90 -2.15
CA PRO A 123 -7.23 -12.83 -1.38
C PRO A 123 -8.02 -13.41 -0.20
N PHE A 124 -7.56 -13.12 1.01
CA PHE A 124 -8.22 -13.51 2.26
C PHE A 124 -9.33 -12.52 2.62
N SER A 125 -10.26 -12.94 3.49
CA SER A 125 -11.30 -12.07 4.07
C SER A 125 -10.75 -10.74 4.61
N SER A 126 -9.51 -10.74 5.11
CA SER A 126 -8.81 -9.56 5.62
C SER A 126 -8.50 -8.49 4.56
N LEU A 127 -8.39 -8.83 3.28
CA LEU A 127 -8.13 -7.85 2.21
C LEU A 127 -9.42 -7.22 1.69
N TYR A 128 -10.52 -7.96 1.74
CA TYR A 128 -11.79 -7.47 1.21
C TYR A 128 -12.60 -6.60 2.17
N ALA A 129 -12.62 -6.96 3.46
CA ALA A 129 -13.38 -6.23 4.47
C ALA A 129 -13.02 -4.73 4.56
N PRO A 130 -11.73 -4.33 4.45
CA PRO A 130 -11.36 -2.92 4.40
C PRO A 130 -11.94 -2.18 3.20
N ILE A 131 -11.99 -2.81 2.02
CA ILE A 131 -12.54 -2.22 0.79
C ILE A 131 -14.03 -1.98 0.93
N VAL A 132 -14.78 -3.01 1.37
CA VAL A 132 -16.22 -2.90 1.64
C VAL A 132 -16.48 -1.79 2.65
N LYS A 133 -15.74 -1.77 3.77
CA LYS A 133 -15.86 -0.72 4.79
C LYS A 133 -15.57 0.68 4.22
N GLY A 134 -14.57 0.80 3.34
CA GLY A 134 -14.26 2.04 2.64
C GLY A 134 -15.40 2.51 1.73
N MET A 135 -16.01 1.60 0.96
CA MET A 135 -17.16 1.90 0.11
C MET A 135 -18.37 2.41 0.89
N TYR A 136 -18.71 1.74 2.00
CA TYR A 136 -19.78 2.19 2.89
C TYR A 136 -19.54 3.61 3.41
N ARG A 137 -18.28 3.93 3.77
CA ARG A 137 -17.89 5.28 4.21
C ARG A 137 -18.01 6.32 3.09
N ASN A 138 -17.78 5.91 1.85
CA ASN A 138 -17.89 6.75 0.67
C ASN A 138 -19.33 6.85 0.11
N GLY A 139 -20.32 6.20 0.74
CA GLY A 139 -21.70 6.16 0.26
C GLY A 139 -21.95 5.24 -0.94
N GLN A 140 -20.97 4.42 -1.32
CA GLN A 140 -21.04 3.49 -2.46
C GLN A 140 -21.72 2.18 -2.05
N PHE A 141 -22.97 2.24 -1.58
CA PHE A 141 -23.66 1.12 -0.96
C PHE A 141 -23.99 -0.02 -1.93
N ASP A 142 -24.52 0.31 -3.11
CA ASP A 142 -24.90 -0.69 -4.11
C ASP A 142 -23.66 -1.44 -4.64
N ASP A 143 -22.58 -0.69 -4.91
CA ASP A 143 -21.27 -1.22 -5.27
C ASP A 143 -20.72 -2.17 -4.18
N ALA A 144 -20.87 -1.79 -2.90
CA ALA A 144 -20.41 -2.59 -1.77
C ALA A 144 -21.18 -3.90 -1.64
N LEU A 145 -22.51 -3.86 -1.82
CA LEU A 145 -23.36 -5.05 -1.78
C LEU A 145 -23.06 -6.00 -2.94
N CYS A 146 -22.92 -5.46 -4.15
CA CYS A 146 -22.56 -6.23 -5.34
C CYS A 146 -21.19 -6.91 -5.16
N PHE A 147 -20.19 -6.16 -4.71
CA PHE A 147 -18.86 -6.72 -4.43
C PHE A 147 -18.90 -7.78 -3.32
N PHE A 148 -19.66 -7.55 -2.24
CA PHE A 148 -19.79 -8.50 -1.14
C PHE A 148 -20.48 -9.81 -1.57
N SER A 149 -21.52 -9.74 -2.41
CA SER A 149 -22.17 -10.94 -2.94
C SER A 149 -21.23 -11.73 -3.85
N GLU A 150 -20.50 -11.04 -4.74
CA GLU A 150 -19.51 -11.69 -5.61
C GLU A 150 -18.40 -12.39 -4.83
N MET A 151 -17.90 -11.76 -3.75
CA MET A 151 -16.90 -12.39 -2.89
C MET A 151 -17.44 -13.62 -2.17
N LYS A 152 -18.70 -13.57 -1.71
CA LYS A 152 -19.34 -14.72 -1.05
C LYS A 152 -19.34 -15.91 -1.99
N ASP A 153 -19.71 -15.71 -3.25
CA ASP A 153 -19.71 -16.76 -4.26
C ASP A 153 -18.30 -17.29 -4.57
N GLN A 154 -17.26 -16.43 -4.52
CA GLN A 154 -15.86 -16.84 -4.71
C GLN A 154 -15.25 -17.56 -3.50
N LEU A 155 -15.74 -17.33 -2.28
CA LEU A 155 -15.32 -18.11 -1.10
C LEU A 155 -15.81 -19.57 -1.19
N TYR A 156 -16.90 -19.82 -1.93
CA TYR A 156 -17.45 -21.15 -2.18
C TYR A 156 -16.97 -21.79 -3.50
N LEU A 157 -16.50 -21.00 -4.48
CA LEU A 157 -16.02 -21.49 -5.78
C LEU A 157 -14.57 -21.11 -6.04
N HIS A 158 -13.72 -22.11 -5.93
CA HIS A 158 -12.27 -22.06 -6.03
C HIS A 158 -11.78 -21.78 -7.49
N ARG A 159 -11.84 -20.53 -8.03
CA ARG A 159 -11.10 -20.06 -9.24
C ARG A 159 -11.35 -18.56 -9.54
N THR A 160 -10.40 -17.63 -9.32
CA THR A 160 -9.33 -17.05 -10.19
C THR A 160 -9.65 -15.71 -10.89
N SER A 161 -8.63 -14.83 -10.92
CA SER A 161 -8.39 -13.49 -11.51
C SER A 161 -9.26 -12.93 -12.65
N ALA A 162 -9.83 -13.74 -13.54
CA ALA A 162 -10.46 -13.27 -14.77
C ALA A 162 -11.74 -12.43 -14.55
N LYS A 163 -12.46 -12.64 -13.44
CA LYS A 163 -13.69 -11.88 -13.12
C LYS A 163 -13.41 -10.44 -12.65
N TYR A 164 -12.32 -10.22 -11.93
CA TYR A 164 -11.97 -8.89 -11.40
C TYR A 164 -11.49 -7.92 -12.49
N ALA A 165 -10.76 -8.41 -13.49
CA ALA A 165 -10.40 -7.63 -14.68
C ALA A 165 -11.64 -7.16 -15.48
N LEU A 166 -12.67 -8.01 -15.57
CA LEU A 166 -13.94 -7.67 -16.20
C LEU A 166 -14.70 -6.58 -15.43
N LEU A 167 -14.62 -6.57 -14.10
CA LEU A 167 -15.27 -5.59 -13.24
C LEU A 167 -14.65 -4.19 -13.36
N LEU A 168 -13.32 -4.10 -13.46
CA LEU A 168 -12.62 -2.84 -13.70
C LEU A 168 -12.90 -2.31 -15.11
N GLY A 169 -12.90 -3.17 -16.14
CA GLY A 169 -13.32 -2.80 -17.49
C GLY A 169 -14.81 -2.39 -17.58
N GLY A 170 -15.67 -2.98 -16.74
CA GLY A 170 -17.09 -2.62 -16.61
C GLY A 170 -17.30 -1.28 -15.90
N ARG A 171 -16.51 -0.96 -14.87
CA ARG A 171 -16.57 0.32 -14.15
C ARG A 171 -16.15 1.52 -15.00
N SER A 172 -15.22 1.35 -15.93
CA SER A 172 -14.90 2.37 -16.94
C SER A 172 -16.08 2.69 -17.86
N LYS A 173 -16.95 1.71 -18.15
CA LYS A 173 -18.18 1.92 -18.94
C LYS A 173 -19.33 2.50 -18.11
N PHE A 174 -19.44 2.15 -16.83
CA PHE A 174 -20.49 2.67 -15.94
C PHE A 174 -20.31 4.16 -15.59
N ARG A 175 -19.07 4.65 -15.44
CA ARG A 175 -18.81 6.10 -15.29
C ARG A 175 -19.23 6.91 -16.52
N GLY A 176 -19.21 6.33 -17.73
CA GLY A 176 -19.71 6.97 -18.95
C GLY A 176 -21.23 7.17 -19.00
N LEU A 177 -21.99 6.39 -18.21
CA LEU A 177 -23.45 6.44 -18.20
C LEU A 177 -24.00 7.43 -17.15
N GLN A 178 -23.29 7.67 -16.05
CA GLN A 178 -23.72 8.68 -15.05
C GLN A 178 -23.48 10.13 -15.51
N VAL A 179 -22.43 10.40 -16.29
CA VAL A 179 -22.17 11.77 -16.80
C VAL A 179 -23.13 12.15 -17.94
N ALA A 180 -23.82 11.18 -18.56
CA ALA A 180 -24.83 11.42 -19.59
C ALA A 180 -26.24 11.72 -19.00
N SER A 181 -26.46 11.51 -17.70
CA SER A 181 -27.76 11.69 -17.03
C SER A 181 -27.91 13.04 -16.31
N SER A 182 -26.95 13.96 -16.43
CA SER A 182 -26.97 15.27 -15.77
C SER A 182 -26.94 16.43 -16.78
N ARG A 183 -27.68 16.31 -17.89
CA ARG A 183 -28.04 17.45 -18.76
C ARG A 183 -29.46 17.88 -18.49
#